data_AF-A0A349B5T9-F1
#
_entry.id   AF-A0A349B5T9-F1
#
_cell.length_a   1.000
_cell.length_b   1.000
_cell.length_c   1.000
_cell.angle_alpha   90.00
_cell.angle_beta   90.00
_cell.angle_gamma   90.00
#
_symmetry.space_group_name_H-M   'P 1'
#
loop_
_entity.id
_entity.type
_entity.pdbx_description
1 polymer ?
#
loop_
_entity_poly.entity_id
_entity_poly.type
_entity_poly.pdbx_seq_one_letter_code
_entity_poly.pdbx_strand_id
1 'polypeptide(L)'
;MDTVTGHPLYDADGNKLGKIVDVLGLYGGADDIGWLAVKVGLRGTKLVPNTGVEPREDGYTTPFTKDQITSAPKVPPHFEPAGDDREALLSHYGVRLAGL
;
A
#
# COMPACT_ATOMS: atom_id res chain seq x y z
N MET A 1 2.64 -17.80 0.74
CA MET A 1 3.89 -17.04 0.99
C MET A 1 3.88 -15.91 0.01
N ASP A 2 3.43 -14.73 0.46
CA ASP A 2 3.24 -13.57 -0.39
C ASP A 2 4.60 -13.06 -0.86
N THR A 3 4.89 -13.33 -2.14
CA THR A 3 6.19 -13.15 -2.81
C THR A 3 6.68 -11.70 -2.82
N VAL A 4 5.82 -10.75 -2.46
CA VAL A 4 6.09 -9.31 -2.40
C VAL A 4 6.76 -8.86 -1.10
N THR A 5 6.55 -9.57 0.01
CA THR A 5 7.20 -9.22 1.28
C THR A 5 8.72 -9.37 1.17
N GLY A 6 9.48 -8.49 1.82
CA GLY A 6 10.94 -8.51 1.69
C GLY A 6 11.47 -7.54 0.64
N HIS A 7 10.69 -7.24 -0.39
CA HIS A 7 11.08 -6.41 -1.51
C HIS A 7 10.91 -4.91 -1.24
N PRO A 8 11.68 -4.06 -1.92
CA PRO A 8 11.47 -2.63 -1.89
C PRO A 8 10.22 -2.20 -2.67
N LEU A 9 9.55 -1.16 -2.16
CA LEU A 9 8.54 -0.42 -2.91
C LEU A 9 9.14 0.89 -3.41
N TYR A 10 8.82 1.24 -4.65
CA TYR A 10 9.17 2.47 -5.33
C TYR A 10 7.92 3.31 -5.59
N ASP A 11 8.04 4.64 -5.47
CA ASP A 11 6.95 5.56 -5.77
C ASP A 11 6.75 5.77 -7.28
N ALA A 12 5.74 6.56 -7.64
CA ALA A 12 5.41 6.91 -9.02
C ALA A 12 6.56 7.57 -9.79
N ASP A 13 7.48 8.23 -9.09
CA ASP A 13 8.65 8.91 -9.67
C ASP A 13 9.87 7.97 -9.75
N GLY A 14 9.74 6.72 -9.32
CA GLY A 14 10.80 5.72 -9.31
C GLY A 14 11.75 5.81 -8.11
N ASN A 15 11.44 6.64 -7.11
CA ASN A 15 12.24 6.75 -5.90
C ASN A 15 11.93 5.60 -4.94
N LYS A 16 12.99 5.04 -4.33
CA LYS A 16 12.84 4.00 -3.32
C LYS A 16 12.19 4.57 -2.05
N LEU A 17 11.06 3.99 -1.65
CA LEU A 17 10.33 4.38 -0.44
C LEU A 17 10.81 3.62 0.80
N GLY A 18 10.98 2.32 0.65
CA GLY A 18 11.17 1.44 1.80
C GLY A 18 10.94 -0.02 1.46
N LYS A 19 10.78 -0.84 2.50
CA LYS A 19 10.60 -2.29 2.40
C LYS A 19 9.15 -2.66 2.68
N ILE A 20 8.59 -3.56 1.88
CA ILE A 20 7.29 -4.18 2.13
C ILE A 20 7.50 -5.23 3.23
N VAL A 21 6.83 -5.02 4.36
CA VAL A 21 6.97 -5.85 5.57
C VAL A 21 5.78 -6.76 5.79
N ASP A 22 4.62 -6.45 5.21
CA ASP A 22 3.41 -7.25 5.33
C ASP A 22 2.44 -6.98 4.18
N VAL A 23 1.46 -7.86 4.01
CA VAL A 23 0.37 -7.76 3.05
C VAL A 23 -0.95 -8.12 3.74
N LEU A 24 -1.93 -7.22 3.65
CA LEU A 24 -3.19 -7.32 4.38
C LEU A 24 -4.37 -7.28 3.40
N GLY A 25 -5.44 -8.03 3.66
CA GLY A 25 -6.67 -7.98 2.85
C GLY A 25 -6.63 -8.68 1.48
N LEU A 26 -5.54 -9.38 1.13
CA LEU A 26 -5.48 -10.19 -0.10
C LEU A 26 -6.04 -11.60 0.15
N TYR A 27 -7.36 -11.72 0.34
CA TYR A 27 -8.02 -13.01 0.61
C TYR A 27 -8.61 -13.70 -0.64
N GLY A 28 -8.31 -13.20 -1.84
CA GLY A 28 -8.59 -13.91 -3.10
C GLY A 28 -9.86 -13.49 -3.84
N GLY A 29 -10.57 -12.44 -3.39
CA GLY A 29 -11.59 -11.77 -4.19
C GLY A 29 -10.96 -10.83 -5.22
N ALA A 30 -11.37 -10.93 -6.49
CA ALA A 30 -10.87 -10.06 -7.56
C ALA A 30 -11.22 -8.57 -7.34
N ASP A 31 -12.21 -8.31 -6.49
CA ASP A 31 -12.75 -6.97 -6.21
C ASP A 31 -12.22 -6.38 -4.88
N ASP A 32 -11.41 -7.13 -4.12
CA ASP A 32 -10.90 -6.67 -2.84
C ASP A 32 -9.56 -5.93 -2.99
N ILE A 33 -9.53 -4.69 -2.50
CA ILE A 33 -8.30 -3.90 -2.37
C ILE A 33 -7.51 -4.45 -1.20
N GLY A 34 -6.29 -4.93 -1.49
CA GLY A 34 -5.31 -5.26 -0.47
C GLY A 34 -4.39 -4.09 -0.14
N TRP A 35 -3.64 -4.25 0.95
CA TRP A 35 -2.74 -3.24 1.48
C TRP A 35 -1.34 -3.79 1.63
N LEU A 36 -0.35 -3.04 1.13
CA LEU A 36 1.06 -3.25 1.40
C LEU A 36 1.44 -2.45 2.63
N ALA A 37 1.91 -3.12 3.68
CA ALA A 37 2.54 -2.45 4.81
C ALA A 37 4.00 -2.15 4.47
N VAL A 38 4.34 -0.87 4.34
CA VAL A 38 5.65 -0.41 3.86
C VAL A 38 6.38 0.35 4.96
N LYS A 39 7.57 -0.12 5.35
CA LYS A 39 8.43 0.57 6.32
C LYS A 39 9.18 1.71 5.63
N VAL A 40 8.76 2.95 5.88
CA VAL A 40 9.32 4.19 5.28
C VAL A 40 10.25 4.88 6.27
N GLY A 41 11.39 4.25 6.57
CA GLY A 41 12.42 4.81 7.47
C GLY A 41 11.86 5.28 8.82
N LEU A 42 12.27 6.48 9.26
CA LEU A 42 11.80 7.10 10.52
C LEU A 42 10.33 7.53 10.50
N ARG A 43 9.66 7.53 9.34
CA ARG A 43 8.22 7.84 9.23
C ARG A 43 7.32 6.67 9.63
N GLY A 44 7.92 5.54 10.03
CA GLY A 44 7.20 4.35 10.45
C GLY A 44 6.68 3.53 9.26
N THR A 45 5.70 2.68 9.54
CA THR A 45 5.04 1.85 8.52
C THR A 45 3.80 2.56 7.99
N LYS A 46 3.62 2.55 6.67
CA LYS A 46 2.46 3.12 5.98
C LYS A 46 1.71 2.01 5.24
N LEU A 47 0.39 2.12 5.18
CA LEU A 47 -0.42 1.25 4.34
C LEU A 47 -0.57 1.90 2.96
N VAL A 48 -0.25 1.13 1.92
CA VAL A 48 -0.34 1.53 0.51
C VAL A 48 -1.28 0.57 -0.21
N PRO A 49 -2.29 1.03 -0.96
CA PRO A 49 -3.15 0.15 -1.73
C PRO A 49 -2.32 -0.67 -2.74
N ASN A 50 -2.68 -1.94 -2.92
CA ASN A 50 -2.07 -2.79 -3.95
C ASN A 50 -2.52 -2.40 -5.39
N THR A 51 -3.50 -1.51 -5.51
CA THR A 51 -4.04 -1.06 -6.80
C THR A 51 -2.97 -0.44 -7.68
N GLY A 52 -2.79 -1.01 -8.88
CA GLY A 52 -1.79 -0.55 -9.85
C GLY A 52 -0.35 -0.82 -9.43
N VAL A 53 -0.11 -1.64 -8.40
CA VAL A 53 1.25 -2.03 -8.03
C VAL A 53 1.77 -3.06 -9.05
N GLU A 54 2.92 -2.75 -9.65
CA GLU A 54 3.53 -3.58 -10.68
C GLU A 54 4.91 -4.08 -10.24
N PRO A 55 5.31 -5.31 -10.62
CA PRO A 55 6.67 -5.78 -10.39
C PRO A 55 7.68 -5.01 -11.26
N ARG A 56 8.88 -4.82 -10.73
CA ARG A 56 10.06 -4.30 -11.43
C ARG A 56 11.28 -5.16 -11.10
N GLU A 57 12.41 -4.90 -11.76
CA GLU A 57 13.63 -5.72 -11.67
C GLU A 57 14.02 -6.13 -10.24
N ASP A 58 13.94 -5.22 -9.28
CA ASP A 58 14.39 -5.44 -7.91
C ASP A 58 13.30 -5.30 -6.84
N GLY A 59 12.02 -5.19 -7.22
CA GLY A 59 10.91 -5.01 -6.29
C GLY A 59 9.61 -4.62 -6.96
N TYR A 60 8.92 -3.61 -6.42
CA TYR A 60 7.60 -3.22 -6.88
C TYR A 60 7.48 -1.70 -7.00
N THR A 61 6.66 -1.22 -7.92
CA THR A 61 6.36 0.21 -8.09
C THR A 61 4.87 0.47 -7.91
N THR A 62 4.51 1.59 -7.30
CA THR A 62 3.11 2.01 -7.10
C THR A 62 2.81 3.29 -7.86
N PRO A 63 1.56 3.56 -8.28
CA PRO A 63 1.19 4.82 -8.92
C PRO A 63 1.14 6.02 -7.96
N PHE A 64 1.35 5.82 -6.65
CA PHE A 64 1.29 6.90 -5.66
C PHE A 64 2.66 7.53 -5.40
N THR A 65 2.67 8.85 -5.20
CA THR A 65 3.90 9.58 -4.88
C THR A 65 4.33 9.36 -3.42
N LYS A 66 5.61 9.59 -3.13
CA LYS A 66 6.13 9.56 -1.76
C LYS A 66 5.38 10.48 -0.80
N ASP A 67 5.00 11.67 -1.26
CA ASP A 67 4.29 12.64 -0.43
C ASP A 67 2.88 12.16 -0.10
N GLN A 68 2.19 11.54 -1.06
CA GLN A 68 0.88 10.93 -0.82
C GLN A 68 0.99 9.79 0.22
N ILE A 69 1.95 8.89 0.06
CA ILE A 69 2.14 7.75 0.96
C ILE A 69 2.51 8.20 2.38
N THR A 70 3.40 9.18 2.49
CA THR A 70 3.88 9.62 3.80
C THR A 70 2.89 10.50 4.55
N SER A 71 1.99 11.16 3.81
CA SER A 71 0.88 11.96 4.35
C SER A 71 -0.38 11.15 4.60
N ALA A 72 -0.38 9.84 4.29
CA ALA A 72 -1.54 8.98 4.50
C ALA A 72 -1.99 8.95 5.97
N PRO A 73 -3.33 8.85 6.22
CA PRO A 73 -3.91 8.69 7.53
C PRO A 73 -3.16 7.67 8.41
N LYS A 74 -3.07 7.97 9.71
CA LYS A 74 -2.40 7.07 10.66
C LYS A 74 -3.38 5.97 11.07
N VAL A 75 -3.18 4.79 10.53
CA VAL A 75 -3.93 3.59 10.92
C VAL A 75 -2.96 2.49 11.39
N PRO A 76 -3.40 1.52 12.22
CA PRO A 76 -2.58 0.39 12.62
C PRO A 76 -2.13 -0.45 11.41
N PRO A 77 -0.81 -0.61 11.16
CA PRO A 77 -0.31 -1.25 9.95
C PRO A 77 -0.19 -2.78 10.06
N HIS A 78 -0.77 -3.39 11.10
CA HIS A 78 -0.70 -4.82 11.40
C HIS A 78 -2.04 -5.54 11.16
N PHE A 79 -3.08 -4.79 10.81
CA PHE A 79 -4.42 -5.29 10.57
C PHE A 79 -4.94 -4.67 9.29
N GLU A 80 -5.75 -5.42 8.55
CA GLU A 80 -6.49 -4.85 7.44
C GLU A 80 -7.34 -3.68 7.96
N PRO A 81 -7.23 -2.48 7.34
CA PRO A 81 -8.01 -1.33 7.78
C PRO A 81 -9.49 -1.60 7.50
N ALA A 82 -10.35 -1.22 8.46
CA ALA A 82 -11.79 -1.43 8.40
C ALA A 82 -12.54 -0.13 8.77
N GLY A 83 -13.83 -0.06 8.39
CA GLY A 83 -14.68 1.10 8.69
C GLY A 83 -14.07 2.43 8.23
N ASP A 84 -14.13 3.44 9.10
CA ASP A 84 -13.65 4.80 8.84
C ASP A 84 -12.16 4.85 8.45
N ASP A 85 -11.32 3.98 9.02
CA ASP A 85 -9.89 3.92 8.68
C ASP A 85 -9.68 3.52 7.22
N ARG A 86 -10.46 2.54 6.75
CA ARG A 86 -10.44 2.09 5.35
C ARG A 86 -10.94 3.20 4.42
N GLU A 87 -12.05 3.83 4.78
CA GLU A 87 -12.65 4.91 3.98
C GLU A 87 -11.70 6.12 3.86
N ALA A 88 -11.08 6.52 4.97
CA ALA A 88 -10.11 7.62 4.99
C ALA A 88 -8.90 7.33 4.11
N LEU A 89 -8.36 6.10 4.17
CA LEU A 89 -7.24 5.70 3.31
C LEU A 89 -7.64 5.67 1.84
N LEU A 90 -8.75 5.05 1.49
CA LEU A 90 -9.21 4.97 0.09
C LEU A 90 -9.48 6.35 -0.50
N SER A 91 -10.13 7.23 0.27
CA SER A 91 -10.36 8.62 -0.11
C SER A 91 -9.05 9.38 -0.31
N HIS A 92 -8.08 9.20 0.59
CA HIS A 92 -6.75 9.82 0.49
C HIS A 92 -5.95 9.36 -0.73
N TYR A 93 -6.03 8.07 -1.06
CA TYR A 93 -5.36 7.50 -2.22
C TYR A 93 -6.13 7.73 -3.53
N GLY A 94 -7.35 8.26 -3.48
CA GLY A 94 -8.22 8.42 -4.64
C GLY A 94 -8.62 7.08 -5.27
N VAL A 95 -8.49 5.99 -4.52
CA VAL A 95 -8.84 4.65 -5.01
C VAL A 95 -10.33 4.45 -4.84
N ARG A 96 -11.02 4.29 -5.96
CA ARG A 96 -12.42 3.90 -5.97
C ARG A 96 -12.49 2.39 -5.94
N LEU A 97 -13.31 1.84 -5.05
CA LEU A 97 -13.76 0.46 -5.16
C LEU A 97 -14.53 0.36 -6.49
N ALA A 98 -14.06 -0.48 -7.41
CA ALA A 98 -14.89 -0.84 -8.55
C ALA A 98 -16.04 -1.70 -8.01
N GLY A 99 -17.29 -1.25 -8.16
CA GLY A 99 -18.48 -2.04 -7.84
C GLY A 99 -19.49 -1.34 -6.93
N LEU A 100 -20.39 -0.58 -7.55
CA LEU A 100 -21.83 -0.71 -7.32
C LEU A 100 -22.43 -1.31 -8.59
#